data_AF-A0A350P457-F1
#
_entry.id   AF-A0A350P457-F1
#
_cell.length_a   1.000
_cell.length_b   1.000
_cell.length_c   1.000
_cell.angle_alpha   90.00
_cell.angle_beta   90.00
_cell.angle_gamma   90.00
#
_symmetry.space_group_name_H-M   'P 1'
#
loop_
_entity.id
_entity.type
_entity.pdbx_description
1 polymer ?
#
loop_
_entity_poly.entity_id
_entity_poly.type
_entity_poly.pdbx_seq_one_letter_code
_entity_poly.pdbx_strand_id
1 'polypeptide(L)' 'MYKQVYDAKGNHTGTFDGEYVYDLSGKILYRVDNDEVYNTIVPCKYLGSYENGQATKIDGSSLFRVSD' A
#
# COMPACT_ATOMS: atom_id res chain seq x y z
N MET A 1 -5.06 -11.01 10.18
CA MET A 1 -6.25 -10.13 10.27
C MET A 1 -5.99 -8.98 9.32
N TYR A 2 -6.95 -8.65 8.44
CA TYR A 2 -6.77 -7.55 7.50
C TYR A 2 -6.74 -6.22 8.25
N LYS A 3 -5.79 -5.36 7.89
CA LYS A 3 -5.68 -3.98 8.36
C LYS A 3 -6.38 -3.04 7.38
N GLN A 4 -6.81 -1.89 7.87
CA GLN A 4 -7.50 -0.90 7.03
C GLN A 4 -6.50 0.03 6.36
N VAL A 5 -6.75 0.36 5.09
CA VAL A 5 -5.88 1.19 4.26
C VAL A 5 -6.56 2.51 3.95
N TYR A 6 -5.80 3.60 4.09
CA TYR A 6 -6.28 4.96 3.91
C TYR A 6 -5.40 5.73 2.93
N ASP A 7 -6.00 6.67 2.20
CA ASP A 7 -5.26 7.64 1.40
C ASP A 7 -4.60 8.73 2.28
N ALA A 8 -3.83 9.61 1.63
CA ALA A 8 -3.18 10.74 2.30
C ALA A 8 -4.15 11.75 2.94
N LYS A 9 -5.44 11.74 2.55
CA LYS A 9 -6.50 12.60 3.11
C LYS A 9 -7.25 11.92 4.26
N GLY A 10 -6.94 10.65 4.55
CA GLY A 10 -7.60 9.87 5.60
C GLY A 10 -8.87 9.15 5.15
N ASN A 11 -9.15 9.06 3.85
CA ASN A 11 -10.29 8.27 3.35
C ASN A 11 -9.94 6.79 3.34
N HIS A 12 -10.85 5.94 3.79
CA HIS A 12 -10.69 4.49 3.69
C HIS A 12 -10.75 4.06 2.21
N THR A 13 -9.70 3.39 1.74
CA THR A 13 -9.52 3.00 0.34
C THR A 13 -9.42 1.50 0.13
N GLY A 14 -9.28 0.72 1.20
CA GLY A 14 -9.11 -0.71 1.05
C GLY A 14 -8.52 -1.42 2.27
N THR A 15 -7.93 -2.58 2.05
CA THR A 15 -7.38 -3.43 3.10
C THR A 15 -5.97 -3.90 2.78
N PHE A 16 -5.24 -4.29 3.83
CA PHE A 16 -3.89 -4.82 3.74
C PHE A 16 -3.78 -6.11 4.54
N ASP A 17 -3.22 -7.15 3.95
CA ASP A 17 -3.10 -8.48 4.58
C ASP A 17 -1.71 -8.81 5.15
N GLY A 18 -0.73 -7.94 4.90
CA GLY A 18 0.68 -8.15 5.23
C GLY A 18 1.59 -8.24 3.99
N GLU A 19 1.04 -8.57 2.82
CA GLU A 19 1.77 -8.67 1.55
C GLU A 19 1.10 -7.88 0.42
N TYR A 20 -0.23 -7.80 0.40
CA TYR A 20 -0.99 -7.16 -0.66
C TYR A 20 -1.94 -6.11 -0.12
N VAL A 21 -1.99 -4.99 -0.83
CA VAL A 21 -2.99 -3.93 -0.64
C VAL A 21 -4.11 -4.15 -1.65
N TYR A 22 -5.33 -4.25 -1.16
CA TYR A 22 -6.54 -4.40 -1.95
C TYR A 22 -7.35 -3.11 -1.91
N ASP A 23 -8.06 -2.79 -2.98
CA ASP A 23 -9.11 -1.77 -2.95
C ASP A 23 -10.41 -2.30 -2.30
N LEU A 24 -11.40 -1.43 -2.15
CA LEU A 24 -12.72 -1.79 -1.59
C LEU A 24 -13.48 -2.85 -2.40
N SER A 25 -13.11 -3.07 -3.67
CA SER A 25 -13.69 -4.11 -4.54
C SER A 25 -12.90 -5.42 -4.49
N GLY A 26 -11.83 -5.50 -3.69
CA GLY A 26 -10.95 -6.67 -3.56
C GLY A 26 -9.89 -6.80 -4.65
N LYS A 27 -9.67 -5.76 -5.47
CA LYS A 27 -8.61 -5.75 -6.48
C LYS A 27 -7.28 -5.35 -5.87
N ILE A 28 -6.20 -6.06 -6.22
CA ILE A 28 -4.85 -5.75 -5.75
C ILE A 28 -4.35 -4.45 -6.39
N LEU A 29 -3.98 -3.49 -5.55
CA LEU A 29 -3.37 -2.21 -5.92
C LEU A 29 -1.85 -2.27 -5.86
N TYR A 30 -1.31 -2.82 -4.77
CA TYR A 30 0.12 -2.84 -4.49
C TYR A 30 0.54 -4.17 -3.88
N ARG A 31 1.80 -4.53 -4.08
CA ARG A 31 2.51 -5.58 -3.34
C ARG A 31 3.52 -4.93 -2.41
N VAL A 32 3.58 -5.38 -1.17
CA VAL A 32 4.54 -4.98 -0.16
C VAL A 32 5.42 -6.19 0.13
N ASP A 33 6.73 -6.02 -0.04
CA ASP A 33 7.74 -7.03 0.24
C ASP A 33 8.71 -6.45 1.26
N ASN A 34 8.54 -6.83 2.54
CA ASN A 34 9.19 -6.20 3.68
C ASN A 34 8.95 -4.67 3.69
N ASP A 35 10.01 -3.89 3.48
CA ASP A 35 9.98 -2.43 3.49
C ASP A 35 9.80 -1.84 2.08
N GLU A 36 9.59 -2.66 1.06
CA GLU A 36 9.50 -2.24 -0.34
C GLU A 36 8.07 -2.35 -0.89
N VAL A 37 7.65 -1.36 -1.68
CA VAL A 37 6.32 -1.30 -2.29
C VAL A 37 6.44 -1.35 -3.80
N TYR A 38 5.63 -2.21 -4.42
CA TYR A 38 5.62 -2.46 -5.85
C TYR A 38 4.21 -2.29 -6.42
N ASN A 39 4.12 -1.93 -7.70
CA ASN A 39 2.87 -2.08 -8.45
C ASN A 39 2.60 -3.56 -8.79
N THR A 40 1.42 -3.82 -9.36
CA THR A 40 1.00 -5.16 -9.79
C THR A 40 1.13 -5.39 -11.30
N ILE A 41 1.60 -4.38 -12.05
CA ILE A 41 1.70 -4.45 -13.51
C ILE A 41 3.04 -5.07 -13.88
N VAL A 42 3.03 -6.14 -14.67
CA VAL A 42 4.25 -6.82 -15.13
C VAL A 42 4.95 -6.00 -16.24
N PRO A 43 6.29 -5.81 -16.19
CA PRO A 43 7.17 -6.15 -15.07
C PRO A 43 6.93 -5.23 -13.86
N CYS A 44 6.84 -5.81 -12.67
CA CYS A 44 6.55 -5.07 -11.44
C CYS A 44 7.59 -3.97 -11.24
N LYS A 45 7.10 -2.77 -10.91
CA LYS A 45 7.93 -1.58 -10.68
C LYS A 45 7.92 -1.23 -9.20
N TYR A 46 9.11 -1.01 -8.67
CA TYR A 46 9.30 -0.41 -7.35
C TYR A 46 8.71 1.00 -7.34
N LEU A 47 7.90 1.28 -6.32
CA LEU A 47 7.19 2.56 -6.15
C LEU A 47 7.75 3.37 -4.99
N GLY A 48 8.26 2.70 -3.96
CA GLY A 48 8.84 3.33 -2.78
C GLY A 48 8.83 2.41 -1.57
N SER A 49 8.95 2.97 -0.37
CA SER A 49 9.16 2.23 0.87
C SER A 49 7.91 2.14 1.74
N TYR A 50 7.83 1.13 2.59
CA TYR A 50 6.81 0.95 3.62
C TYR A 50 7.46 0.91 4.99
N GLU A 51 7.19 1.91 5.81
CA GLU A 51 7.77 2.01 7.16
C GLU A 51 6.71 2.50 8.15
N ASN A 52 6.70 1.93 9.36
CA ASN A 52 5.81 2.37 10.46
C ASN A 52 4.33 2.48 10.06
N GLY A 53 3.84 1.57 9.21
CA GLY A 53 2.46 1.60 8.74
C GLY A 53 2.18 2.58 7.59
N GLN A 54 3.19 3.28 7.06
CA GLN A 54 3.04 4.27 6.00
C GLN A 54 3.87 3.88 4.78
N ALA A 55 3.22 3.78 3.62
CA ALA A 55 3.90 3.65 2.34
C ALA A 55 4.16 5.03 1.74
N THR A 56 5.40 5.29 1.35
CA THR A 56 5.85 6.52 0.68
C THR A 56 6.42 6.18 -0.67
N LYS A 57 6.20 7.05 -1.67
CA LYS A 57 6.85 6.95 -2.96
C LYS A 57 8.30 7.39 -2.86
N ILE A 58 9.07 7.08 -3.89
CA ILE A 58 10.43 7.61 -4.09
C ILE A 58 10.48 9.15 -4.07
N ASP A 59 9.41 9.83 -4.51
CA ASP A 59 9.31 11.30 -4.48
C ASP A 59 8.96 11.88 -3.09
N GLY A 60 8.78 11.04 -2.08
CA GLY A 60 8.38 11.41 -0.73
C GLY A 60 6.87 11.59 -0.53
N SER A 61 6.05 11.48 -1.57
CA SER A 61 4.59 11.53 -1.44
C SER A 61 4.00 10.26 -0.84
N SER A 62 2.93 10.39 -0.07
CA SER A 62 2.22 9.25 0.55
C SER A 62 1.52 8.40 -0.52
N LEU A 63 1.72 7.08 -0.47
CA LEU A 63 0.97 6.09 -1.27
C LEU A 63 -0.30 5.68 -0.54
N PHE A 64 -0.13 5.14 0.65
CA PHE A 64 -1.22 4.70 1.51
C PHE A 64 -0.73 4.59 2.95
N ARG A 65 -1.65 4.75 3.91
CA ARG A 65 -1.41 4.50 5.32
C ARG A 65 -2.23 3.31 5.78
N VAL A 66 -1.61 2.45 6.58
CA VAL A 66 -2.27 1.33 7.26
C VAL A 66 -2.63 1.78 8.66
N SER A 67 -3.85 1.44 9.09
CA SER A 67 -4.27 1.51 10.48
C SER A 67 -4.51 0.10 11.00
N ASP A 68 -4.04 -0.15 12.22
CA ASP A 68 -4.49 -1.28 13.05
C ASP A 68 -5.97 -1.15 13.40
#